data_AF-A0A4S8L5J2-F1
#
_entry.id   AF-A0A4S8L5J2-F1
#
_cell.length_a   1.000
_cell.length_b   1.000
_cell.length_c   1.000
_cell.angle_alpha   90.00
_cell.angle_beta   90.00
_cell.angle_gamma   90.00
#
_symmetry.space_group_name_H-M   'P 1'
#
loop_
_entity.id
_entity.type
_entity.pdbx_description
1 polymer ?
#
loop_
_entity_poly.entity_id
_entity_poly.type
_entity_poly.pdbx_seq_one_letter_code
_entity_poly.pdbx_strand_id
1 'polypeptide(L)'
;MTVLDPITSKKPYIVFGYGSLIFKPPPHVIAQVPGFLKGYVRRFAQMSHDHRGTPEHPGRVVTLIHKEDWDKFSASDPFPDEDVVWGVAYTIDPVYESEVRDDLDYREKDGYTLESIDVYGFDDDGNEKVVLHDV
;
A
#
# COMPACT_ATOMS: atom_id res chain seq x y z
N MET A 1 13.12 -39.28 2.54
CA MET A 1 13.80 -38.18 3.23
C MET A 1 13.59 -36.95 2.36
N THR A 2 12.49 -36.22 2.57
CA THR A 2 12.15 -35.03 1.79
C THR A 2 13.06 -33.91 2.26
N VAL A 3 13.92 -33.42 1.38
CA VAL A 3 14.68 -32.19 1.62
C VAL A 3 13.69 -31.05 1.75
N LEU A 4 13.61 -30.44 2.93
CA LEU A 4 12.93 -29.17 3.10
C LEU A 4 13.82 -28.11 2.46
N ASP A 5 13.33 -27.47 1.40
CA ASP A 5 14.05 -26.36 0.78
C ASP A 5 14.25 -25.23 1.81
N PRO A 6 15.46 -24.65 1.93
CA PRO A 6 15.78 -23.61 2.92
C PRO A 6 15.03 -22.29 2.69
N ILE A 7 14.29 -22.16 1.59
CA ILE A 7 13.58 -20.95 1.18
C ILE A 7 12.34 -20.67 2.08
N THR A 8 11.87 -21.68 2.81
CA THR A 8 10.62 -21.60 3.59
C THR A 8 10.68 -20.70 4.85
N SER A 9 11.81 -20.01 5.11
CA SER A 9 11.99 -19.17 6.30
C SER A 9 11.87 -17.65 6.05
N LYS A 10 11.84 -17.18 4.80
CA LYS A 10 11.80 -15.74 4.53
C LYS A 10 10.35 -15.26 4.52
N LYS A 11 10.07 -14.19 5.28
CA LYS A 11 8.76 -13.51 5.22
C LYS A 11 8.50 -13.07 3.77
N PRO A 12 7.31 -13.35 3.19
CA PRO A 12 6.99 -12.91 1.84
C PRO A 12 7.10 -11.39 1.71
N TYR A 13 7.60 -10.91 0.57
CA TYR A 13 7.53 -9.48 0.24
C TYR A 13 6.17 -9.16 -0.35
N ILE A 14 5.44 -8.29 0.34
CA ILE A 14 4.08 -7.92 -0.01
C ILE A 14 4.03 -6.40 -0.13
N VAL A 15 3.35 -5.91 -1.17
CA VAL A 15 3.21 -4.47 -1.44
C VAL A 15 1.73 -4.11 -1.42
N PHE A 16 1.35 -3.15 -0.58
CA PHE A 16 -0.02 -2.66 -0.53
C PHE A 16 -0.25 -1.53 -1.54
N GLY A 17 -1.07 -1.78 -2.55
CA GLY A 17 -1.49 -0.78 -3.52
C GLY A 17 -2.72 -0.01 -3.05
N TYR A 18 -2.55 1.29 -2.75
CA TYR A 18 -3.65 2.20 -2.39
C TYR A 18 -3.94 3.27 -3.48
N GLY A 19 -3.15 3.30 -4.56
CA GLY A 19 -3.24 4.28 -5.64
C GLY A 19 -3.17 3.61 -7.00
N SER A 20 -2.19 4.04 -7.81
CA SER A 20 -2.06 3.53 -9.19
C SER A 20 -1.83 2.02 -9.27
N LEU A 21 -1.22 1.43 -8.25
CA LEU A 21 -0.99 -0.01 -8.15
C LEU A 21 -2.28 -0.84 -8.17
N ILE A 22 -3.44 -0.28 -7.80
CA ILE A 22 -4.73 -0.99 -7.85
C ILE A 22 -5.10 -1.37 -9.29
N PHE A 23 -4.82 -0.50 -10.27
CA PHE A 23 -5.14 -0.74 -11.68
C PHE A 23 -3.92 -1.05 -12.55
N LYS A 24 -2.71 -0.84 -12.03
CA LYS A 24 -1.44 -1.24 -12.64
C LYS A 24 -0.58 -1.94 -11.58
N PRO A 25 -0.84 -3.23 -11.31
CA PRO A 25 -0.11 -3.99 -10.29
C PRO A 25 1.40 -4.00 -10.54
N PRO A 26 2.22 -4.25 -9.49
CA PRO A 26 3.64 -4.54 -9.67
C PRO A 26 3.87 -5.73 -10.62
N PRO A 27 5.03 -5.84 -11.29
CA PRO A 27 5.38 -7.06 -12.00
C PRO A 27 5.61 -8.23 -11.00
N HIS A 28 5.65 -9.46 -11.50
CA HIS A 28 5.96 -10.67 -10.70
C HIS A 28 5.02 -10.96 -9.52
N VAL A 29 3.77 -10.53 -9.59
CA VAL A 29 2.74 -10.85 -8.59
C VAL A 29 2.37 -12.34 -8.68
N ILE A 30 2.45 -13.05 -7.56
CA ILE A 30 2.06 -14.47 -7.44
C ILE A 30 0.78 -14.67 -6.63
N ALA A 31 0.38 -13.69 -5.83
CA ALA A 31 -0.89 -13.68 -5.11
C ALA A 31 -1.38 -12.25 -4.87
N GLN A 32 -2.69 -12.07 -4.74
CA GLN A 32 -3.30 -10.78 -4.42
C GLN A 32 -4.43 -10.95 -3.41
N VAL A 33 -4.52 -10.03 -2.45
CA VAL A 33 -5.55 -10.03 -1.39
C VAL A 33 -6.15 -8.63 -1.31
N PRO A 34 -7.41 -8.41 -1.72
CA PRO A 34 -8.12 -7.16 -1.44
C PRO A 34 -8.28 -6.98 0.06
N GLY A 35 -8.17 -5.74 0.52
CA GLY A 35 -8.33 -5.40 1.93
C GLY A 35 -8.28 -3.91 2.16
N PHE A 36 -8.23 -3.52 3.43
CA PHE A 36 -8.17 -2.13 3.83
C PHE A 36 -7.21 -1.89 4.98
N LEU A 37 -6.69 -0.67 5.04
CA LEU A 37 -5.87 -0.18 6.15
C LEU A 37 -6.73 0.64 7.12
N LYS A 38 -6.34 0.62 8.40
CA LYS A 38 -6.93 1.47 9.45
C LYS A 38 -5.93 2.51 9.92
N GLY A 39 -6.42 3.66 10.39
CA GLY A 39 -5.58 4.73 10.92
C GLY A 39 -4.97 5.66 9.86
N TYR A 40 -5.43 5.56 8.61
CA TYR A 40 -4.96 6.37 7.49
C TYR A 40 -6.11 6.99 6.72
N VAL A 41 -5.84 8.13 6.11
CA VAL A 41 -6.69 8.71 5.08
C VAL A 41 -5.99 8.67 3.73
N ARG A 42 -6.74 8.41 2.67
CA ARG A 42 -6.26 8.57 1.28
C ARG A 42 -6.71 9.91 0.73
N ARG A 43 -5.77 10.78 0.35
CA ARG A 43 -6.05 12.13 -0.18
C ARG A 43 -5.17 12.44 -1.39
N PHE A 44 -5.69 13.23 -2.33
CA PHE A 44 -4.92 13.79 -3.45
C PHE A 44 -4.04 14.96 -3.00
N ALA A 45 -3.14 14.70 -2.04
CA ALA A 45 -2.33 15.71 -1.38
C ALA A 45 -0.87 15.72 -1.85
N GLN A 46 -0.40 14.66 -2.54
CA GLN A 46 0.97 14.59 -3.02
C GLN A 46 1.13 15.35 -4.33
N MET A 47 2.19 16.16 -4.44
CA MET A 47 2.53 16.87 -5.66
C MET A 47 3.13 15.90 -6.69
N SER A 48 2.67 15.94 -7.94
CA SER A 48 3.26 15.15 -9.05
C SER A 48 3.66 16.07 -10.19
N HIS A 49 4.95 16.12 -10.47
CA HIS A 49 5.54 16.98 -11.49
C HIS A 49 6.12 16.20 -12.69
N ASP A 50 6.09 14.87 -12.63
CA ASP A 50 6.74 13.94 -13.56
C ASP A 50 5.76 12.94 -14.21
N HIS A 51 4.63 12.63 -13.57
CA HIS A 51 3.67 11.63 -14.03
C HIS A 51 2.27 12.17 -14.37
N ARG A 52 1.74 13.06 -13.50
CA ARG A 52 0.37 13.60 -13.61
C ARG A 52 0.34 15.14 -13.65
N GLY A 53 1.48 15.73 -13.96
CA GLY A 53 1.67 17.16 -14.13
C GLY A 53 2.97 17.44 -14.85
N THR A 54 3.42 18.67 -14.75
CA THR A 54 4.72 19.16 -15.26
C THR A 54 5.43 19.93 -14.15
N PRO A 55 6.75 20.19 -14.25
CA PRO A 55 7.43 21.05 -13.28
C PRO A 55 6.79 22.43 -13.12
N GLU A 56 6.27 23.01 -14.22
CA GLU A 56 5.63 24.33 -14.21
C GLU A 56 4.17 24.27 -13.73
N HIS A 57 3.48 23.15 -13.99
CA HIS A 57 2.08 22.93 -13.62
C HIS A 57 1.93 21.55 -12.97
N PRO A 58 2.30 21.41 -11.68
CA PRO A 58 2.26 20.12 -11.01
C PRO A 58 0.81 19.67 -10.79
N GLY A 59 0.58 18.39 -11.00
CA GLY A 59 -0.66 17.72 -10.65
C GLY A 59 -0.69 17.30 -9.18
N ARG A 60 -1.78 16.62 -8.80
CA ARG A 60 -1.93 15.97 -7.51
C ARG A 60 -2.17 14.48 -7.68
N VAL A 61 -1.51 13.67 -6.87
CA VAL A 61 -1.72 12.22 -6.77
C VAL A 61 -2.07 11.83 -5.35
N VAL A 62 -2.59 10.61 -5.20
CA VAL A 62 -2.97 10.09 -3.88
C VAL A 62 -1.74 9.78 -3.03
N THR A 63 -1.85 10.05 -1.73
CA THR A 63 -0.94 9.57 -0.69
C THR A 63 -1.74 9.13 0.52
N LEU A 64 -1.10 8.36 1.39
CA LEU A 64 -1.62 8.02 2.72
C LEU A 64 -1.09 9.04 3.73
N ILE A 65 -1.98 9.50 4.60
CA ILE A 65 -1.64 10.38 5.71
C ILE A 65 -2.18 9.71 6.95
N HIS A 66 -1.40 9.64 8.03
CA HIS A 66 -1.91 9.17 9.31
C HIS A 66 -3.13 10.00 9.70
N LYS A 67 -4.19 9.33 10.13
CA LYS A 67 -5.45 9.99 10.49
C LYS A 67 -5.24 11.04 11.57
N GLU A 68 -4.38 10.76 12.55
CA GLU A 68 -4.07 11.73 13.62
C GLU A 68 -3.45 13.04 13.13
N ASP A 69 -2.65 13.00 12.06
CA ASP A 69 -2.05 14.18 11.47
C ASP A 69 -3.03 14.92 10.57
N TRP A 70 -3.86 14.16 9.85
CA TRP A 70 -4.93 14.73 9.06
C TRP A 70 -5.95 15.46 9.94
N ASP A 71 -6.38 14.87 11.06
CA ASP A 71 -7.38 15.44 11.95
C ASP A 71 -6.92 16.78 12.57
N LYS A 72 -5.60 16.99 12.76
CA LYS A 72 -5.02 18.28 13.18
C LYS A 72 -5.21 19.39 12.14
N PHE A 73 -5.33 19.01 10.86
CA PHE A 73 -5.46 19.93 9.73
C PHE A 73 -6.92 20.08 9.26
N SER A 74 -7.71 19.01 9.32
CA SER A 74 -9.03 18.91 8.71
C SER A 74 -10.18 19.30 9.64
N ALA A 75 -9.93 20.04 10.72
CA ALA A 75 -10.96 20.42 11.71
C ALA A 75 -12.20 21.13 11.08
N SER A 76 -12.10 21.61 9.83
CA SER A 76 -13.20 22.20 9.06
C SER A 76 -13.97 21.21 8.16
N ASP A 77 -13.51 19.97 7.98
CA ASP A 77 -14.10 18.94 7.13
C ASP A 77 -13.96 17.54 7.76
N PRO A 78 -14.64 17.29 8.90
CA PRO A 78 -14.62 15.99 9.56
C PRO A 78 -15.37 14.96 8.72
N PHE A 79 -14.73 13.82 8.45
CA PHE A 79 -15.40 12.67 7.85
C PHE A 79 -16.19 11.91 8.95
N PRO A 80 -17.49 11.61 8.74
CA PRO A 80 -18.34 11.09 9.80
C PRO A 80 -18.10 9.61 10.16
N ASP A 81 -17.42 8.86 9.29
CA ASP A 81 -17.17 7.43 9.44
C ASP A 81 -15.70 7.12 9.78
N GLU A 82 -15.40 5.91 10.25
CA GLU A 82 -14.01 5.46 10.39
C GLU A 82 -13.31 5.51 9.02
N ASP A 83 -12.26 6.34 8.91
CA ASP A 83 -11.45 6.40 7.71
C ASP A 83 -10.66 5.07 7.57
N VAL A 84 -11.14 4.23 6.66
CA VAL A 84 -10.40 3.06 6.17
C VAL A 84 -9.94 3.29 4.74
N VAL A 85 -8.77 2.76 4.38
CA VAL A 85 -8.24 2.86 3.03
C VAL A 85 -8.25 1.51 2.34
N TRP A 86 -9.20 1.34 1.43
CA TRP A 86 -9.28 0.18 0.56
C TRP A 86 -8.17 0.15 -0.50
N GLY A 87 -7.61 -1.04 -0.69
CA GLY A 87 -6.56 -1.33 -1.66
C GLY A 87 -6.40 -2.82 -1.90
N VAL A 88 -5.24 -3.20 -2.41
CA VAL A 88 -4.89 -4.59 -2.72
C VAL A 88 -3.46 -4.87 -2.26
N ALA A 89 -3.27 -5.93 -1.48
CA ALA A 89 -1.96 -6.43 -1.12
C ALA A 89 -1.47 -7.43 -2.18
N TYR A 90 -0.28 -7.19 -2.74
CA TYR A 90 0.33 -8.00 -3.79
C TYR A 90 1.53 -8.76 -3.25
N THR A 91 1.49 -10.08 -3.26
CA THR A 91 2.66 -10.93 -2.94
C THR A 91 3.53 -11.06 -4.17
N ILE A 92 4.80 -10.67 -4.04
CA ILE A 92 5.78 -10.73 -5.12
C ILE A 92 6.49 -12.09 -5.09
N ASP A 93 6.75 -12.65 -6.26
CA ASP A 93 7.58 -13.84 -6.41
C ASP A 93 8.95 -13.61 -5.74
N PRO A 94 9.36 -14.44 -4.76
CA PRO A 94 10.64 -14.29 -4.07
C PRO A 94 11.87 -14.22 -4.99
N VAL A 95 11.79 -14.79 -6.19
CA VAL A 95 12.87 -14.73 -7.19
C VAL A 95 13.10 -13.30 -7.70
N TYR A 96 12.04 -12.48 -7.74
CA TYR A 96 12.06 -11.12 -8.28
C TYR A 96 11.94 -10.04 -7.20
N GLU A 97 11.98 -10.40 -5.91
CA GLU A 97 11.82 -9.46 -4.80
C GLU A 97 12.80 -8.28 -4.88
N SER A 98 14.07 -8.54 -5.18
CA SER A 98 15.09 -7.49 -5.27
C SER A 98 14.78 -6.50 -6.40
N GLU A 99 14.41 -7.01 -7.57
CA GLU A 99 14.07 -6.19 -8.74
C GLU A 99 12.85 -5.31 -8.45
N VAL A 100 11.79 -5.90 -7.87
CA VAL A 100 10.58 -5.14 -7.56
C VAL A 100 10.82 -4.10 -6.47
N ARG A 101 11.67 -4.40 -5.49
CA ARG A 101 12.05 -3.43 -4.44
C ARG A 101 12.80 -2.25 -5.04
N ASP A 102 13.81 -2.51 -5.87
CA ASP A 102 14.60 -1.46 -6.54
C ASP A 102 13.72 -0.58 -7.45
N ASP A 103 12.80 -1.19 -8.19
CA ASP A 103 11.85 -0.48 -9.04
C ASP A 103 10.90 0.42 -8.23
N LEU A 104 10.38 -0.07 -7.11
CA LEU A 104 9.49 0.71 -6.24
C LEU A 104 10.25 1.83 -5.53
N ASP A 105 11.46 1.57 -5.04
CA ASP A 105 12.31 2.60 -4.43
C ASP A 105 12.62 3.74 -5.43
N TYR A 106 12.86 3.40 -6.70
CA TYR A 106 13.04 4.41 -7.75
C TYR A 106 11.76 5.19 -8.07
N ARG A 107 10.60 4.53 -8.09
CA ARG A 107 9.30 5.15 -8.38
C ARG A 107 8.85 6.09 -7.26
N GLU A 108 9.16 5.75 -6.02
CA GLU A 108 8.66 6.42 -4.82
C GLU A 108 9.73 7.32 -4.14
N LYS A 109 10.83 7.61 -4.84
CA LYS A 109 11.96 8.45 -4.38
C LYS A 109 11.58 9.87 -3.92
N ASP A 110 10.41 10.36 -4.31
CA ASP A 110 9.92 11.71 -4.00
C ASP A 110 9.05 11.75 -2.73
N GLY A 111 9.61 11.27 -1.61
CA GLY A 111 9.09 11.54 -0.26
C GLY A 111 8.20 10.45 0.35
N TYR A 112 8.23 9.22 -0.15
CA TYR A 112 7.57 8.10 0.49
C TYR A 112 8.47 7.44 1.55
N THR A 113 7.87 6.98 2.63
CA THR A 113 8.50 6.18 3.68
C THR A 113 7.93 4.77 3.66
N LEU A 114 8.78 3.77 3.86
CA LEU A 114 8.34 2.38 4.05
C LEU A 114 7.85 2.18 5.48
N GLU A 115 6.64 1.68 5.61
CA GLU A 115 6.04 1.26 6.88
C GLU A 115 5.44 -0.14 6.71
N SER A 116 5.55 -0.96 7.76
CA SER A 116 4.89 -2.27 7.81
C SER A 116 3.56 -2.15 8.55
N ILE A 117 2.48 -2.67 7.96
CA ILE A 117 1.13 -2.52 8.49
C ILE A 117 0.29 -3.78 8.36
N ASP A 118 -0.69 -3.95 9.24
CA ASP A 118 -1.73 -4.98 9.09
C ASP A 118 -2.74 -4.58 8.00
N VAL A 119 -3.12 -5.55 7.17
CA VAL A 119 -4.22 -5.41 6.21
C VAL A 119 -5.44 -6.13 6.75
N TYR A 120 -6.55 -5.42 6.82
CA TYR A 120 -7.84 -5.92 7.29
C TYR A 120 -8.72 -6.35 6.11
N GLY A 121 -9.62 -7.29 6.37
CA GLY A 121 -10.63 -7.76 5.44
C GLY A 121 -11.79 -8.37 6.21
N PHE A 122 -12.63 -9.12 5.51
CA PHE A 122 -13.77 -9.81 6.11
C PHE A 122 -13.62 -11.32 5.90
N ASP A 123 -14.08 -12.11 6.87
CA ASP A 123 -14.29 -13.55 6.68
C ASP A 123 -15.62 -13.84 5.94
N ASP A 124 -15.90 -15.12 5.71
CA ASP A 124 -17.08 -15.57 4.97
C ASP A 124 -18.40 -15.22 5.70
N ASP A 125 -18.33 -15.01 7.02
CA ASP A 125 -19.46 -14.61 7.85
C ASP A 125 -19.62 -13.07 7.92
N GLY A 126 -18.73 -12.32 7.26
CA GLY A 126 -18.74 -10.86 7.24
C GLY A 126 -18.10 -10.21 8.47
N ASN A 127 -17.40 -10.97 9.31
CA ASN A 127 -16.66 -10.40 10.44
C ASN A 127 -15.33 -9.85 9.99
N GLU A 128 -14.97 -8.67 10.50
CA GLU A 128 -13.66 -8.09 10.24
C GLU A 128 -12.55 -8.94 10.87
N LYS A 129 -11.46 -9.15 10.11
CA LYS A 129 -10.23 -9.78 10.61
C LYS A 129 -9.00 -9.19 9.93
N VAL A 130 -7.84 -9.37 10.56
CA VAL A 130 -6.56 -9.18 9.86
C VAL A 130 -6.38 -10.32 8.87
N VAL A 131 -6.16 -9.99 7.60
CA VAL A 131 -5.92 -10.96 6.52
C VAL A 131 -4.44 -11.12 6.19
N LEU A 132 -3.63 -10.10 6.48
CA LEU A 132 -2.17 -10.12 6.35
C LEU A 132 -1.53 -9.29 7.46
N HIS A 133 -0.44 -9.79 8.05
CA HIS A 133 0.25 -9.13 9.15
C HIS A 133 1.56 -8.47 8.72
N ASP A 134 1.78 -7.25 9.20
CA ASP A 134 3.04 -6.50 9.07
C ASP A 134 3.56 -6.46 7.60
N VAL A 135 2.68 -6.24 6.62
CA VAL A 135 3.06 -6.18 5.19
C VAL A 135 3.77 -4.89 4.84
#